data_AF-A0A813R5I4-F1
#
_entry.id   AF-A0A813R5I4-F1
#
_cell.length_a   1.000
_cell.length_b   1.000
_cell.length_c   1.000
_cell.angle_alpha   90.00
_cell.angle_beta   90.00
_cell.angle_gamma   90.00
#
_symmetry.space_group_name_H-M   'P 1'
#
loop_
_entity.id
_entity.type
_entity.pdbx_description
1 polymer ?
#
loop_
_entity_poly.entity_id
_entity_poly.type
_entity_poly.pdbx_seq_one_letter_code
_entity_poly.pdbx_strand_id
1 'polypeptide(L)'
;MFLRSSSSSLRIITSVPYYFRSANSIRSCSLLSNSNDNSHFLSSSTCLSQSQRTFMFWRANVNRELYGTPNKALATKKRQRLKKSFTQIIREGQFLRLMKDVLLPELTRWWKEMQPWDRRHEFFHNDYLVIHDFTKNEEIKKWNVRTDLDEGVGESTAELVPSGQGSVLFRGNISSKMVNQNTLYNQSGFAIMFSERLRGSFMMPAHQKGWTYFTHILLRIRGDGRFYEVRFHTPDHDHHHYADMYSMVLYTRGGPYWSTAKIPFSQFFRNNMGRISDKQFAFQPLTCTQMSISVLDAADGPFELEIAEISLVRDLRYQYDKFSYEQYTLPPYTTV
;
A
#
# COMPACT_ATOMS: atom_id res chain seq x y z
N MET A 1 63.10 -0.16 -17.69
CA MET A 1 63.84 0.74 -18.59
C MET A 1 62.85 1.22 -19.65
N PHE A 2 62.52 2.52 -19.59
CA PHE A 2 61.66 3.37 -20.44
C PHE A 2 60.16 3.00 -20.61
N LEU A 3 59.19 3.72 -20.02
CA LEU A 3 58.71 5.12 -20.25
C LEU A 3 58.19 5.29 -21.68
N ARG A 4 57.04 5.87 -22.04
CA ARG A 4 56.15 6.97 -21.59
C ARG A 4 54.91 6.91 -22.55
N SER A 5 53.77 7.58 -22.46
CA SER A 5 53.24 8.69 -21.65
C SER A 5 51.72 8.79 -21.83
N SER A 6 51.09 9.31 -20.78
CA SER A 6 49.75 9.90 -20.61
C SER A 6 49.17 10.73 -21.76
N SER A 7 47.83 10.72 -21.89
CA SER A 7 47.06 11.96 -21.87
C SER A 7 45.68 11.76 -21.21
N SER A 8 45.30 12.78 -20.47
CA SER A 8 44.18 12.92 -19.54
C SER A 8 42.98 13.60 -20.20
N SER A 9 41.76 13.17 -19.87
CA SER A 9 40.60 14.08 -19.90
C SER A 9 39.51 13.67 -18.92
N LEU A 10 39.43 14.39 -17.80
CA LEU A 10 38.22 14.59 -16.99
C LEU A 10 37.11 15.21 -17.85
N ARG A 11 35.89 14.69 -17.81
CA ARG A 11 34.67 15.49 -18.04
C ARG A 11 33.53 15.10 -17.12
N ILE A 12 32.88 16.16 -16.68
CA ILE A 12 31.88 16.32 -15.62
C ILE A 12 30.48 15.96 -16.13
N ILE A 13 29.66 15.47 -15.21
CA ILE A 13 28.22 15.24 -15.28
C ILE A 13 27.45 16.53 -15.58
N THR A 14 26.55 16.55 -16.57
CA THR A 14 25.34 17.39 -16.57
C THR A 14 24.24 16.88 -17.54
N SER A 15 23.00 16.93 -17.03
CA SER A 15 21.71 17.23 -17.70
C SER A 15 21.01 16.25 -18.67
N VAL A 16 19.85 15.79 -18.18
CA VAL A 16 18.50 15.66 -18.80
C VAL A 16 18.31 16.37 -20.16
N PRO A 17 17.52 15.78 -21.07
CA PRO A 17 16.35 16.50 -21.57
C PRO A 17 15.06 15.67 -21.64
N TYR A 18 13.98 16.28 -21.15
CA TYR A 18 12.61 16.12 -21.60
C TYR A 18 12.51 16.29 -23.13
N TYR A 19 11.58 15.59 -23.81
CA TYR A 19 10.68 16.23 -24.78
C TYR A 19 9.42 15.40 -25.05
N PHE A 20 8.29 16.11 -24.95
CA PHE A 20 6.94 15.81 -25.43
C PHE A 20 6.92 15.36 -26.90
N ARG A 21 6.03 14.43 -27.25
CA ARG A 21 5.35 14.43 -28.55
C ARG A 21 3.88 14.06 -28.39
N SER A 22 3.01 15.01 -28.69
CA SER A 22 1.60 14.81 -28.94
C SER A 22 1.42 14.11 -30.29
N ALA A 23 0.45 13.21 -30.37
CA ALA A 23 -0.13 12.79 -31.64
C ALA A 23 -1.61 12.48 -31.42
N ASN A 24 -2.44 13.44 -31.79
CA ASN A 24 -3.85 13.22 -32.09
C ASN A 24 -3.95 12.26 -33.28
N SER A 25 -4.70 11.16 -33.12
CA SER A 25 -5.30 10.50 -34.28
C SER A 25 -6.74 10.12 -33.96
N ILE A 26 -7.65 11.02 -34.31
CA ILE A 26 -9.07 10.72 -34.49
C ILE A 26 -9.15 9.84 -35.74
N ARG A 27 -9.50 8.55 -35.58
CA ARG A 27 -9.91 7.71 -36.70
C ARG A 27 -11.43 7.70 -36.77
N SER A 28 -11.93 8.24 -37.87
CA SER A 28 -13.30 8.18 -38.35
C SER A 28 -13.70 6.73 -38.67
N CYS A 29 -14.77 6.24 -38.06
CA CYS A 29 -15.45 5.02 -38.51
C CYS A 29 -16.44 5.38 -39.62
N SER A 30 -16.23 4.82 -40.80
CA SER A 30 -17.17 4.83 -41.92
C SER A 30 -18.35 3.89 -41.64
N LEU A 31 -19.57 4.40 -41.74
CA LEU A 31 -20.82 3.64 -41.69
C LEU A 31 -21.04 2.90 -43.02
N LEU A 32 -21.16 1.57 -42.96
CA LEU A 32 -21.81 0.78 -44.00
C LEU A 32 -23.32 0.83 -43.77
N SER A 33 -24.04 1.40 -44.73
CA SER A 33 -25.50 1.43 -44.80
C SER A 33 -26.03 0.09 -45.30
N ASN A 34 -27.01 -0.50 -44.60
CA ASN A 34 -28.01 -1.35 -45.23
C ASN A 34 -29.35 -1.33 -44.47
N SER A 35 -30.38 -0.98 -45.24
CA SER A 35 -31.80 -1.37 -45.20
C SER A 35 -32.63 -1.30 -43.91
N ASN A 36 -33.64 -0.42 -43.97
CA ASN A 36 -35.05 -0.57 -43.58
C ASN A 36 -35.38 -1.43 -42.35
N ASP A 37 -35.88 -0.78 -41.29
CA ASP A 37 -37.28 -0.97 -40.87
C ASP A 37 -37.68 0.03 -39.77
N ASN A 38 -38.94 0.49 -39.87
CA ASN A 38 -39.59 1.43 -38.97
C ASN A 38 -39.88 0.79 -37.61
N SER A 39 -39.53 1.46 -36.51
CA SER A 39 -40.47 1.71 -35.38
C SER A 39 -39.78 2.31 -34.13
N HIS A 40 -40.48 3.29 -33.55
CA HIS A 40 -40.37 3.86 -32.20
C HIS A 40 -39.09 4.64 -31.79
N PHE A 41 -39.27 5.97 -31.79
CA PHE A 41 -38.52 6.93 -30.98
C PHE A 41 -38.52 6.53 -29.50
N LEU A 42 -37.34 6.17 -28.97
CA LEU A 42 -36.99 6.35 -27.57
C LEU A 42 -35.66 7.12 -27.55
N SER A 43 -35.64 8.18 -26.76
CA SER A 43 -34.54 9.13 -26.64
C SER A 43 -33.21 8.44 -26.34
N SER A 44 -32.16 8.99 -26.95
CA SER A 44 -30.76 8.57 -26.79
C SER A 44 -30.29 8.69 -25.34
N SER A 45 -30.53 7.65 -24.55
CA SER A 45 -29.76 7.43 -23.32
C SER A 45 -28.36 6.96 -23.73
N THR A 46 -27.37 7.76 -23.35
CA THR A 46 -25.97 7.61 -23.73
C THR A 46 -25.40 6.28 -23.23
N CYS A 47 -25.21 5.33 -24.15
CA CYS A 47 -24.39 4.14 -23.93
C CYS A 47 -22.93 4.56 -23.74
N LEU A 48 -22.54 4.87 -22.49
CA LEU A 48 -21.15 5.04 -22.10
C LEU A 48 -20.41 3.71 -22.28
N SER A 49 -19.27 3.73 -22.97
CA SER A 49 -18.40 2.56 -23.13
C SER A 49 -17.93 2.05 -21.76
N GLN A 50 -17.59 0.76 -21.67
CA GLN A 50 -17.15 0.11 -20.43
C GLN A 50 -16.01 0.89 -19.74
N SER A 51 -15.11 1.50 -20.54
CA SER A 51 -14.01 2.35 -20.07
C SER A 51 -14.49 3.66 -19.43
N GLN A 52 -15.56 4.28 -19.93
CA GLN A 52 -16.17 5.48 -19.36
C GLN A 52 -16.93 5.18 -18.06
N ARG A 53 -17.53 3.99 -17.93
CA ARG A 53 -18.13 3.53 -16.67
C ARG A 53 -17.09 3.31 -15.57
N THR A 54 -15.94 2.71 -15.89
CA THR A 54 -14.81 2.60 -14.95
C THR A 54 -14.24 3.96 -14.56
N PHE A 55 -14.13 4.91 -15.48
CA PHE A 55 -13.61 6.25 -15.16
C PHE A 55 -14.55 7.04 -14.24
N MET A 56 -15.87 6.90 -14.41
CA MET A 56 -16.87 7.53 -13.53
C MET A 56 -16.98 6.85 -12.16
N PHE A 57 -16.92 5.51 -12.10
CA PHE A 57 -16.84 4.77 -10.83
C PHE A 57 -15.57 5.14 -10.04
N TRP A 58 -14.45 5.32 -10.74
CA TRP A 58 -13.19 5.77 -10.13
C TRP A 58 -13.32 7.20 -9.60
N ARG A 59 -13.89 8.15 -10.35
CA ARG A 59 -14.08 9.54 -9.86
C ARG A 59 -14.97 9.65 -8.60
N ALA A 60 -15.94 8.73 -8.46
CA ALA A 60 -16.80 8.63 -7.29
C ALA A 60 -16.07 7.97 -6.08
N ASN A 61 -15.26 6.93 -6.30
CA ASN A 61 -14.56 6.21 -5.24
C ASN A 61 -13.21 6.81 -4.81
N VAL A 62 -12.51 7.51 -5.71
CA VAL A 62 -11.28 8.27 -5.40
C VAL A 62 -11.54 9.29 -4.31
N ASN A 63 -12.71 9.94 -4.31
CA ASN A 63 -13.08 10.85 -3.22
C ASN A 63 -13.44 10.13 -1.90
N ARG A 64 -13.72 8.82 -1.94
CA ARG A 64 -14.15 8.02 -0.79
C ARG A 64 -12.97 7.32 -0.09
N GLU A 65 -11.93 6.93 -0.84
CA GLU A 65 -10.74 6.25 -0.30
C GLU A 65 -9.55 7.19 0.00
N LEU A 66 -9.39 8.33 -0.71
CA LEU A 66 -8.28 9.26 -0.45
C LEU A 66 -8.38 10.00 0.89
N TYR A 67 -9.55 10.01 1.51
CA TYR A 67 -9.81 10.65 2.79
C TYR A 67 -10.52 9.70 3.75
N GLY A 68 -9.78 8.72 4.25
CA GLY A 68 -10.03 8.14 5.57
C GLY A 68 -9.83 9.21 6.66
N THR A 69 -10.68 10.22 6.68
CA THR A 69 -10.94 11.01 7.89
C THR A 69 -12.15 10.37 8.55
N PRO A 70 -12.14 10.05 9.86
CA PRO A 70 -13.27 9.43 10.55
C PRO A 70 -14.52 10.33 10.66
N ASN A 71 -14.55 11.48 9.97
CA ASN A 71 -15.69 12.39 9.96
C ASN A 71 -15.88 13.03 8.58
N LYS A 72 -16.77 12.45 7.76
CA LYS A 72 -17.24 13.05 6.49
C LYS A 72 -17.70 14.50 6.69
N ALA A 73 -18.30 14.81 7.84
CA ALA A 73 -18.76 16.16 8.22
C ALA A 73 -17.62 17.20 8.40
N LEU A 74 -16.43 16.77 8.83
CA LEU A 74 -15.24 17.64 8.97
C LEU A 74 -14.61 17.94 7.61
N ALA A 75 -14.58 16.95 6.71
CA ALA A 75 -14.08 17.10 5.35
C ALA A 75 -14.98 18.00 4.48
N THR A 76 -16.31 17.87 4.57
CA THR A 76 -17.26 18.78 3.90
C THR A 76 -17.18 20.21 4.45
N LYS A 77 -17.05 20.39 5.78
CA LYS A 77 -16.80 21.72 6.38
C LYS A 77 -15.47 22.34 5.92
N LYS A 78 -14.39 21.56 5.80
CA LYS A 78 -13.10 22.02 5.23
C LYS A 78 -13.21 22.37 3.74
N ARG A 79 -13.92 21.57 2.94
CA ARG A 79 -14.16 21.83 1.50
C ARG A 79 -14.96 23.11 1.25
N GLN A 80 -15.96 23.42 2.08
CA GLN A 80 -16.74 24.65 1.95
C GLN A 80 -15.93 25.92 2.28
N ARG A 81 -14.90 25.83 3.13
CA ARG A 81 -14.01 26.97 3.48
C ARG A 81 -13.06 27.39 2.35
N LEU A 82 -12.83 26.56 1.33
CA LEU A 82 -11.82 26.77 0.27
C LEU A 82 -12.40 27.31 -1.05
N LYS A 83 -13.53 28.02 -1.02
CA LYS A 83 -14.09 28.71 -2.20
C LYS A 83 -13.59 30.15 -2.37
N LYS A 84 -12.51 30.56 -1.71
CA LYS A 84 -11.88 31.85 -1.99
C LYS A 84 -10.96 31.71 -3.19
N SER A 85 -11.06 32.62 -4.16
CA SER A 85 -10.12 32.63 -5.28
C SER A 85 -8.71 32.89 -4.74
N PHE A 86 -7.69 32.33 -5.40
CA PHE A 86 -6.28 32.55 -5.04
C PHE A 86 -5.95 34.06 -4.92
N THR A 87 -6.58 34.89 -5.76
CA THR A 87 -6.49 36.35 -5.73
C THR A 87 -7.08 37.01 -4.48
N GLN A 88 -8.14 36.44 -3.88
CA GLN A 88 -8.70 36.92 -2.61
C GLN A 88 -7.77 36.60 -1.42
N ILE A 89 -7.12 35.43 -1.43
CA ILE A 89 -6.19 35.01 -0.35
C ILE A 89 -4.95 35.91 -0.30
N ILE A 90 -4.45 36.33 -1.47
CA ILE A 90 -3.34 37.29 -1.59
C ILE A 90 -3.74 38.67 -1.06
N ARG A 91 -4.95 39.15 -1.42
CA ARG A 91 -5.47 40.45 -0.97
C ARG A 91 -5.71 40.53 0.54
N GLU A 92 -6.10 39.43 1.17
CA GLU A 92 -6.38 39.38 2.62
C GLU A 92 -5.12 39.22 3.50
N GLY A 93 -3.91 39.22 2.95
CA GLY A 93 -2.66 39.01 3.72
C GLY A 93 -2.52 37.61 4.33
N GLN A 94 -3.50 36.74 4.11
CA GLN A 94 -3.55 35.36 4.60
C GLN A 94 -2.56 34.43 3.88
N PHE A 95 -2.07 34.84 2.71
CA PHE A 95 -1.08 34.10 1.95
C PHE A 95 0.20 33.83 2.76
N LEU A 96 0.75 34.85 3.44
CA LEU A 96 1.95 34.68 4.26
C LEU A 96 1.73 33.72 5.43
N ARG A 97 0.53 33.71 6.00
CA ARG A 97 0.15 32.78 7.06
C ARG A 97 0.00 31.35 6.53
N LEU A 98 -0.64 31.17 5.37
CA LEU A 98 -0.78 29.87 4.74
C LEU A 98 0.57 29.29 4.29
N MET A 99 1.47 30.12 3.79
CA MET A 99 2.85 29.75 3.48
C MET A 99 3.60 29.28 4.72
N LYS A 100 3.45 29.97 5.86
CA LYS A 100 4.06 29.60 7.14
C LYS A 100 3.45 28.37 7.79
N ASP A 101 2.13 28.25 7.80
CA ASP A 101 1.42 27.21 8.55
C ASP A 101 1.32 25.89 7.76
N VAL A 102 1.32 25.94 6.42
CA VAL A 102 1.12 24.77 5.56
C VAL A 102 2.38 24.46 4.75
N LEU A 103 2.88 25.41 3.96
CA LEU A 103 3.94 25.10 3.00
C LEU A 103 5.30 24.88 3.68
N LEU A 104 5.67 25.74 4.64
CA LEU A 104 6.96 25.65 5.33
C LEU A 104 7.15 24.32 6.08
N PRO A 105 6.16 23.79 6.83
CA PRO A 105 6.25 22.46 7.43
C PRO A 105 6.41 21.34 6.39
N GLU A 106 5.65 21.41 5.30
CA GLU A 106 5.73 20.41 4.22
C GLU A 106 7.08 20.46 3.50
N LEU A 107 7.61 21.66 3.22
CA LEU A 107 8.95 21.83 2.65
C LEU A 107 10.04 21.37 3.62
N THR A 108 9.88 21.58 4.93
CA THR A 108 10.82 21.11 5.94
C THR A 108 10.81 19.58 6.02
N ARG A 109 9.62 18.97 5.95
CA ARG A 109 9.44 17.52 5.88
C ARG A 109 10.06 16.96 4.60
N TRP A 110 9.78 17.59 3.46
CA TRP A 110 10.34 17.23 2.16
C TRP A 110 11.87 17.32 2.17
N TRP A 111 12.43 18.38 2.76
CA TRP A 111 13.88 18.51 2.92
C TRP A 111 14.48 17.35 3.72
N LYS A 112 13.88 16.97 4.85
CA LYS A 112 14.28 15.78 5.63
C LYS A 112 14.13 14.48 4.83
N GLU A 113 13.08 14.38 4.03
CA GLU A 113 12.85 13.28 3.09
C GLU A 113 13.80 13.28 1.89
N MET A 114 14.50 14.38 1.61
CA MET A 114 15.54 14.44 0.58
C MET A 114 16.93 14.18 1.14
N GLN A 115 17.12 14.35 2.45
CA GLN A 115 18.41 14.03 3.08
C GLN A 115 18.74 12.54 2.87
N PRO A 116 19.97 12.20 2.46
CA PRO A 116 20.37 10.80 2.38
C PRO A 116 20.20 10.16 3.76
N TRP A 117 19.82 8.89 3.79
CA TRP A 117 19.79 8.14 5.04
C TRP A 117 21.20 8.17 5.66
N ASP A 118 21.32 8.59 6.93
CA ASP A 118 22.60 8.90 7.57
C ASP A 118 23.49 7.65 7.57
N ARG A 119 24.57 7.74 6.80
CA ARG A 119 25.28 6.64 6.16
C ARG A 119 26.41 6.12 7.06
N ARG A 120 26.13 5.93 8.35
CA ARG A 120 27.15 5.61 9.38
C ARG A 120 27.04 4.23 10.01
N HIS A 121 25.95 3.49 9.77
CA HIS A 121 25.84 2.10 10.20
C HIS A 121 25.91 1.18 8.99
N GLU A 122 27.06 0.52 8.82
CA GLU A 122 27.15 -0.67 8.00
C GLU A 122 26.44 -1.79 8.75
N PHE A 123 25.31 -2.27 8.22
CA PHE A 123 24.64 -3.43 8.82
C PHE A 123 25.43 -4.70 8.50
N PHE A 124 25.83 -5.42 9.53
CA PHE A 124 26.48 -6.72 9.46
C PHE A 124 25.46 -7.85 9.27
N HIS A 125 25.99 -9.05 9.06
CA HIS A 125 25.17 -10.25 9.04
C HIS A 125 24.53 -10.49 10.42
N ASN A 126 23.23 -10.79 10.43
CA ASN A 126 22.37 -10.95 11.59
C ASN A 126 22.10 -9.68 12.39
N ASP A 127 22.50 -8.51 11.88
CA ASP A 127 22.00 -7.26 12.44
C ASP A 127 20.50 -7.15 12.24
N TYR A 128 19.83 -6.65 13.28
CA TYR A 128 18.38 -6.48 13.27
C TYR A 128 17.99 -5.03 13.61
N LEU A 129 16.90 -4.59 13.00
CA LEU A 129 16.30 -3.29 13.23
C LEU A 129 14.86 -3.48 13.70
N VAL A 130 14.57 -3.02 14.91
CA VAL A 130 13.22 -3.06 15.46
C VAL A 130 12.36 -1.99 14.76
N ILE A 131 11.27 -2.41 14.11
CA ILE A 131 10.34 -1.49 13.45
C ILE A 131 9.23 -1.11 14.42
N HIS A 132 8.55 -2.13 14.97
CA HIS A 132 7.44 -1.96 15.88
C HIS A 132 7.73 -2.70 17.17
N ASP A 133 7.82 -1.92 18.24
CA ASP A 133 8.05 -2.39 19.60
C ASP A 133 6.77 -2.15 20.41
N PHE A 134 6.05 -3.24 20.71
CA PHE A 134 4.76 -3.18 21.40
C PHE A 134 4.88 -3.04 22.91
N THR A 135 6.11 -2.97 23.44
CA THR A 135 6.33 -2.57 24.84
C THR A 135 5.88 -1.13 25.08
N LYS A 136 5.88 -0.31 24.01
CA LYS A 136 5.46 1.10 24.04
C LYS A 136 3.99 1.21 23.64
N ASN A 137 3.15 1.62 24.59
CA ASN A 137 1.72 1.87 24.35
C ASN A 137 1.45 2.93 23.26
N GLU A 138 2.40 3.81 22.96
CA GLU A 138 2.31 4.77 21.86
C GLU A 138 2.30 4.08 20.49
N GLU A 139 2.99 2.96 20.34
CA GLU A 139 3.07 2.24 19.08
C GLU A 139 1.74 1.55 18.78
N ILE A 140 1.08 0.98 19.80
CA ILE A 140 -0.24 0.33 19.67
C ILE A 140 -1.27 1.30 19.08
N LYS A 141 -1.21 2.59 19.42
CA LYS A 141 -2.13 3.62 18.90
C LYS A 141 -1.99 3.88 17.40
N LYS A 142 -0.85 3.51 16.80
CA LYS A 142 -0.62 3.63 15.35
C LYS A 142 -1.26 2.47 14.58
N TRP A 143 -1.67 1.42 15.27
CA TRP A 143 -2.32 0.26 14.66
C TRP A 143 -3.84 0.43 14.72
N ASN A 144 -4.50 0.10 13.62
CA ASN A 144 -5.94 0.09 13.51
C ASN A 144 -6.40 -1.34 13.19
N VAL A 145 -7.64 -1.64 13.56
CA VAL A 145 -8.30 -2.90 13.24
C VAL A 145 -9.45 -2.62 12.28
N ARG A 146 -9.67 -3.52 11.34
CA ARG A 146 -10.81 -3.51 10.41
C ARG A 146 -11.33 -4.92 10.23
N THR A 147 -12.65 -5.03 10.24
CA THR A 147 -13.39 -6.29 10.13
C THR A 147 -14.37 -6.24 8.96
N ASP A 148 -14.95 -7.39 8.63
CA ASP A 148 -16.06 -7.48 7.68
C ASP A 148 -17.33 -6.77 8.18
N LEU A 149 -17.52 -6.66 9.50
CA LEU A 149 -18.61 -5.92 10.13
C LEU A 149 -18.49 -4.41 9.84
N ASP A 150 -17.27 -3.86 9.87
CA ASP A 150 -17.03 -2.45 9.52
C ASP A 150 -17.37 -2.14 8.05
N GLU A 151 -17.23 -3.14 7.18
CA GLU A 151 -17.62 -3.05 5.77
C GLU A 151 -19.11 -3.34 5.53
N GLY A 152 -19.84 -3.79 6.56
CA GLY A 152 -21.25 -4.19 6.45
C GLY A 152 -21.47 -5.47 5.63
N VAL A 153 -20.45 -6.34 5.55
CA VAL A 153 -20.47 -7.58 4.75
C VAL A 153 -20.76 -8.79 5.63
N GLY A 154 -20.15 -8.86 6.81
CA GLY A 154 -20.21 -10.00 7.73
C GLY A 154 -20.42 -9.60 9.19
N GLU A 155 -20.21 -10.57 10.08
CA GLU A 155 -20.44 -10.47 11.53
C GLU A 155 -19.16 -10.74 12.36
N SER A 156 -17.98 -10.72 11.74
CA SER A 156 -16.74 -10.97 12.46
C SER A 156 -16.38 -9.79 13.36
N THR A 157 -15.82 -10.11 14.53
CA THR A 157 -15.39 -9.13 15.52
C THR A 157 -13.89 -9.26 15.75
N ALA A 158 -13.21 -8.13 15.98
CA ALA A 158 -11.79 -8.12 16.28
C ALA A 158 -11.41 -6.90 17.12
N GLU A 159 -10.49 -7.10 18.05
CA GLU A 159 -9.98 -6.08 18.94
C GLU A 159 -8.47 -6.23 19.12
N LEU A 160 -7.82 -5.10 19.41
CA LEU A 160 -6.40 -5.04 19.71
C LEU A 160 -6.22 -4.60 21.16
N VAL A 161 -5.80 -5.53 22.02
CA VAL A 161 -5.71 -5.32 23.48
C VAL A 161 -4.23 -5.37 23.91
N PRO A 162 -3.72 -4.37 24.64
CA PRO A 162 -2.38 -4.46 25.22
C PRO A 162 -2.35 -5.58 26.28
N SER A 163 -1.37 -6.47 26.18
CA SER A 163 -1.09 -7.52 27.15
C SER A 163 -0.03 -7.03 28.14
N GLY A 164 -0.13 -7.46 29.41
CA GLY A 164 0.69 -6.93 30.52
C GLY A 164 2.20 -7.18 30.42
N GLN A 165 2.66 -7.94 29.41
CA GLN A 165 4.07 -8.26 29.19
C GLN A 165 4.76 -7.38 28.13
N GLY A 166 4.16 -6.23 27.77
CA GLY A 166 4.70 -5.38 26.69
C GLY A 166 4.50 -5.99 25.30
N SER A 167 3.38 -6.69 25.14
CA SER A 167 2.93 -7.33 23.92
C SER A 167 1.53 -6.84 23.59
N VAL A 168 1.11 -7.06 22.35
CA VAL A 168 -0.24 -6.75 21.89
C VAL A 168 -0.97 -8.03 21.52
N LEU A 169 -2.19 -8.19 22.01
CA LEU A 169 -3.07 -9.31 21.74
C LEU A 169 -4.11 -8.88 20.70
N PHE A 170 -4.01 -9.47 19.51
CA PHE A 170 -5.01 -9.37 18.46
C PHE A 170 -5.96 -10.55 18.58
N ARG A 171 -7.18 -10.29 19.05
CA ARG A 171 -8.18 -11.35 19.30
C ARG A 171 -9.54 -10.98 18.73
N GLY A 172 -10.34 -11.99 18.46
CA GLY A 172 -11.67 -11.80 17.89
C GLY A 172 -12.38 -13.10 17.59
N ASN A 173 -13.50 -13.02 16.90
CA ASN A 173 -14.26 -14.17 16.42
C ASN A 173 -14.57 -13.98 14.93
N ILE A 174 -14.18 -14.94 14.11
CA ILE A 174 -14.43 -14.95 12.67
C ILE A 174 -15.75 -15.66 12.39
N SER A 175 -16.55 -15.07 11.50
CA SER A 175 -17.81 -15.62 11.04
C SER A 175 -17.92 -15.47 9.53
N SER A 176 -18.13 -16.59 8.83
CA SER A 176 -18.36 -16.66 7.39
C SER A 176 -19.81 -16.34 7.02
N LYS A 177 -20.64 -15.95 7.98
CA LYS A 177 -22.02 -15.51 7.72
C LYS A 177 -22.01 -14.16 7.04
N MET A 178 -22.76 -14.05 5.94
CA MET A 178 -22.98 -12.79 5.26
C MET A 178 -24.26 -12.14 5.77
N VAL A 179 -24.16 -10.87 6.17
CA VAL A 179 -25.32 -10.08 6.61
C VAL A 179 -26.14 -9.63 5.40
N ASN A 180 -25.47 -9.25 4.31
CA ASN A 180 -26.10 -8.70 3.10
C ASN A 180 -25.78 -9.54 1.87
N GLN A 181 -26.80 -10.23 1.34
CA GLN A 181 -26.66 -11.06 0.13
C GLN A 181 -26.55 -10.23 -1.17
N ASN A 182 -26.97 -8.95 -1.15
CA ASN A 182 -26.93 -8.05 -2.32
C ASN A 182 -25.60 -7.29 -2.47
N THR A 183 -24.53 -7.76 -1.85
CA THR A 183 -23.23 -7.10 -1.88
C THR A 183 -22.35 -7.65 -3.00
N LEU A 184 -21.39 -6.86 -3.48
CA LEU A 184 -20.42 -7.27 -4.52
C LEU A 184 -19.41 -8.33 -4.01
N TYR A 185 -19.45 -8.66 -2.71
CA TYR A 185 -18.52 -9.58 -2.08
C TYR A 185 -19.09 -11.00 -2.10
N ASN A 186 -18.26 -11.95 -2.53
CA ASN A 186 -18.63 -13.36 -2.60
C ASN A 186 -18.29 -14.14 -1.32
N GLN A 187 -17.54 -13.54 -0.39
CA GLN A 187 -17.03 -14.17 0.83
C GLN A 187 -16.97 -13.14 1.97
N SER A 188 -17.26 -13.57 3.20
CA SER A 188 -17.07 -12.84 4.46
C SER A 188 -16.18 -13.64 5.42
N GLY A 189 -15.89 -13.13 6.60
CA GLY A 189 -15.00 -13.80 7.56
C GLY A 189 -13.56 -13.33 7.46
N PHE A 190 -13.33 -12.03 7.71
CA PHE A 190 -11.96 -11.51 7.80
C PHE A 190 -11.79 -10.52 8.95
N ALA A 191 -10.58 -10.52 9.50
CA ALA A 191 -10.13 -9.50 10.45
C ALA A 191 -8.70 -9.07 10.08
N ILE A 192 -8.44 -7.77 10.11
CA ILE A 192 -7.15 -7.20 9.73
C ILE A 192 -6.72 -6.21 10.80
N MET A 193 -5.50 -6.36 11.30
CA MET A 193 -4.79 -5.28 11.99
C MET A 193 -3.74 -4.68 11.06
N PHE A 194 -3.61 -3.37 11.04
CA PHE A 194 -2.65 -2.69 10.16
C PHE A 194 -2.08 -1.43 10.78
N SER A 195 -0.81 -1.14 10.48
CA SER A 195 -0.16 0.10 10.88
C SER A 195 -0.74 1.29 10.09
N GLU A 196 -0.72 2.49 10.65
CA GLU A 196 -1.06 3.70 9.90
C GLU A 196 -0.16 3.82 8.66
N ARG A 197 -0.76 4.23 7.54
CA ARG A 197 -0.03 4.41 6.29
C ARG A 197 0.93 5.57 6.42
N LEU A 198 2.22 5.29 6.21
CA LEU A 198 3.26 6.29 6.26
C LEU A 198 3.12 7.22 5.06
N ARG A 199 2.79 8.47 5.38
CA ARG A 199 2.75 9.56 4.42
C ARG A 199 4.01 10.40 4.58
N GLY A 200 4.52 10.88 3.47
CA GLY A 200 5.58 11.86 3.40
C GLY A 200 5.05 13.27 3.28
N SER A 201 5.91 14.16 2.77
CA SER A 201 5.55 15.51 2.39
C SER A 201 4.44 15.55 1.35
N PHE A 202 3.58 16.56 1.45
CA PHE A 202 2.44 16.77 0.54
C PHE A 202 1.48 15.57 0.46
N MET A 203 1.39 14.77 1.53
CA MET A 203 0.59 13.54 1.59
C MET A 203 1.01 12.45 0.59
N MET A 204 2.21 12.56 0.02
CA MET A 204 2.78 11.54 -0.84
C MET A 204 3.10 10.26 -0.05
N PRO A 205 3.25 9.09 -0.68
CA PRO A 205 3.80 7.91 -0.02
C PRO A 205 5.20 8.19 0.55
N ALA A 206 5.44 7.84 1.82
CA ALA A 206 6.78 7.95 2.40
C ALA A 206 7.69 6.79 1.96
N HIS A 207 8.99 7.05 1.86
CA HIS A 207 10.00 6.03 1.53
C HIS A 207 10.75 5.52 2.75
N GLN A 208 10.90 4.21 2.84
CA GLN A 208 11.65 3.50 3.90
C GLN A 208 13.13 3.35 3.54
N LYS A 209 13.91 4.41 3.73
CA LYS A 209 15.30 4.47 3.26
C LYS A 209 16.27 3.47 3.92
N GLY A 210 15.90 2.86 5.04
CA GLY A 210 16.72 1.85 5.74
C GLY A 210 16.35 0.40 5.44
N TRP A 211 15.15 0.12 4.89
CA TRP A 211 14.66 -1.25 4.77
C TRP A 211 15.38 -2.05 3.68
N THR A 212 15.96 -1.37 2.70
CA THR A 212 16.69 -1.98 1.57
C THR A 212 17.94 -2.75 1.99
N TYR A 213 18.46 -2.51 3.20
CA TYR A 213 19.60 -3.24 3.74
C TYR A 213 19.21 -4.58 4.38
N PHE A 214 17.92 -4.79 4.63
CA PHE A 214 17.42 -6.00 5.28
C PHE A 214 16.85 -6.95 4.24
N THR A 215 16.82 -8.22 4.62
CA THR A 215 16.44 -9.34 3.73
C THR A 215 15.25 -10.11 4.26
N HIS A 216 15.03 -10.08 5.58
CA HIS A 216 13.98 -10.82 6.25
C HIS A 216 13.21 -9.89 7.18
N ILE A 217 11.95 -10.21 7.39
CA ILE A 217 11.18 -9.78 8.55
C ILE A 217 11.26 -10.85 9.64
N LEU A 218 11.34 -10.40 10.88
CA LEU A 218 11.33 -11.21 12.08
C LEU A 218 10.12 -10.79 12.91
N LEU A 219 9.26 -11.76 13.22
CA LEU A 219 8.05 -11.57 14.00
C LEU A 219 8.16 -12.40 15.27
N ARG A 220 8.17 -11.75 16.44
CA ARG A 220 8.09 -12.44 17.73
C ARG A 220 6.63 -12.56 18.13
N ILE A 221 6.08 -13.77 18.02
CA ILE A 221 4.66 -14.03 18.11
C ILE A 221 4.35 -15.26 18.96
N ARG A 222 3.16 -15.27 19.55
CA ARG A 222 2.52 -16.43 20.17
C ARG A 222 1.13 -16.57 19.57
N GLY A 223 0.88 -17.68 18.88
CA GLY A 223 -0.36 -17.89 18.14
C GLY A 223 -1.19 -19.04 18.69
N ASP A 224 -2.40 -19.13 18.18
CA ASP A 224 -3.44 -20.11 18.48
C ASP A 224 -3.39 -21.36 17.57
N GLY A 225 -2.56 -21.33 16.53
CA GLY A 225 -2.47 -22.41 15.52
C GLY A 225 -3.23 -22.13 14.24
N ARG A 226 -3.87 -20.96 14.10
CA ARG A 226 -4.46 -20.50 12.84
C ARG A 226 -3.42 -19.97 11.87
N PHE A 227 -3.84 -19.84 10.62
CA PHE A 227 -3.03 -19.21 9.58
C PHE A 227 -3.35 -17.72 9.52
N TYR A 228 -2.31 -16.93 9.64
CA TYR A 228 -2.37 -15.49 9.46
C TYR A 228 -1.71 -15.15 8.13
N GLU A 229 -2.01 -13.98 7.58
CA GLU A 229 -1.37 -13.47 6.39
C GLU A 229 -0.73 -12.13 6.74
N VAL A 230 0.58 -12.04 6.56
CA VAL A 230 1.37 -10.82 6.70
C VAL A 230 1.41 -10.15 5.34
N ARG A 231 0.98 -8.88 5.29
CA ARG A 231 1.00 -8.08 4.06
C ARG A 231 1.72 -6.76 4.25
N PHE A 232 2.41 -6.35 3.19
CA PHE A 232 3.00 -5.04 3.05
C PHE A 232 2.34 -4.30 1.89
N HIS A 233 1.92 -3.07 2.14
CA HIS A 233 1.36 -2.19 1.12
C HIS A 233 2.48 -1.36 0.50
N THR A 234 2.74 -1.59 -0.79
CA THR A 234 3.80 -0.95 -1.58
C THR A 234 3.16 -0.29 -2.79
N PRO A 235 2.55 0.89 -2.62
CA PRO A 235 1.94 1.58 -3.74
C PRO A 235 3.03 2.02 -4.70
N ASP A 236 2.90 1.63 -5.97
CA ASP A 236 3.74 2.20 -7.01
C ASP A 236 3.24 3.61 -7.37
N HIS A 237 4.05 4.36 -8.13
CA HIS A 237 3.67 5.69 -8.60
C HIS A 237 2.51 5.64 -9.61
N ASP A 238 2.30 4.49 -10.25
CA ASP A 238 1.26 4.31 -11.26
C ASP A 238 -0.12 4.03 -10.64
N HIS A 239 -1.15 4.63 -11.23
CA HIS A 239 -2.54 4.51 -10.75
C HIS A 239 -3.07 3.07 -10.70
N HIS A 240 -2.57 2.18 -11.58
CA HIS A 240 -2.97 0.77 -11.62
C HIS A 240 -2.40 -0.06 -10.46
N HIS A 241 -1.34 0.45 -9.85
CA HIS A 241 -0.51 -0.23 -8.85
C HIS A 241 -0.65 0.38 -7.45
N TYR A 242 -1.69 1.19 -7.27
CA TYR A 242 -1.97 1.87 -6.00
C TYR A 242 -2.30 0.88 -4.87
N ALA A 243 -3.03 -0.19 -5.19
CA ALA A 243 -3.51 -1.19 -4.23
C ALA A 243 -2.64 -2.45 -4.20
N ASP A 244 -1.41 -2.33 -4.72
CA ASP A 244 -0.47 -3.43 -4.69
C ASP A 244 0.03 -3.70 -3.28
N MET A 245 -0.01 -4.96 -2.95
CA MET A 245 0.46 -5.51 -1.70
C MET A 245 1.38 -6.69 -1.99
N TYR A 246 2.25 -6.97 -1.03
CA TYR A 246 3.06 -8.18 -0.98
C TYR A 246 2.60 -8.98 0.21
N SER A 247 2.21 -10.22 -0.01
CA SER A 247 1.60 -11.04 1.02
C SER A 247 2.35 -12.35 1.21
N MET A 248 2.30 -12.87 2.43
CA MET A 248 2.85 -14.17 2.82
C MET A 248 2.01 -14.77 3.94
N VAL A 249 1.74 -16.07 3.86
CA VAL A 249 1.09 -16.82 4.93
C VAL A 249 2.07 -17.06 6.07
N LEU A 250 1.64 -16.66 7.26
CA LEU A 250 2.30 -16.87 8.54
C LEU A 250 1.65 -18.06 9.25
N TYR A 251 2.40 -19.15 9.32
CA TYR A 251 2.01 -20.36 10.05
C TYR A 251 2.30 -20.19 11.53
N THR A 252 1.26 -20.14 12.36
CA THR A 252 1.43 -20.11 13.81
C THR A 252 1.37 -21.52 14.38
N ARG A 253 2.09 -21.74 15.49
CA ARG A 253 1.95 -22.96 16.28
C ARG A 253 0.98 -22.65 17.42
N GLY A 254 -0.03 -23.49 17.61
CA GLY A 254 -0.86 -23.42 18.80
C GLY A 254 -0.06 -23.84 20.02
N GLY A 255 0.07 -22.95 21.01
CA GLY A 255 0.73 -23.28 22.27
C GLY A 255 1.07 -22.07 23.14
N PRO A 256 1.43 -22.28 24.42
CA PRO A 256 1.68 -21.19 25.36
C PRO A 256 3.01 -20.46 25.14
N TYR A 257 3.87 -20.98 24.25
CA TYR A 257 5.24 -20.54 24.07
C TYR A 257 5.38 -19.46 22.99
N TRP A 258 6.31 -18.54 23.22
CA TRP A 258 6.74 -17.57 22.22
C TRP A 258 7.55 -18.24 21.11
N SER A 259 7.26 -17.83 19.88
CA SER A 259 7.96 -18.28 18.68
C SER A 259 8.43 -17.09 17.86
N THR A 260 9.51 -17.27 17.10
CA THR A 260 10.03 -16.24 16.22
C THR A 260 9.93 -16.72 14.78
N ALA A 261 9.07 -16.09 14.00
CA ALA A 261 8.94 -16.37 12.57
C ALA A 261 9.91 -15.46 11.79
N LYS A 262 10.86 -16.07 11.08
CA LYS A 262 11.81 -15.38 10.20
C LYS A 262 11.38 -15.63 8.76
N ILE A 263 10.91 -14.60 8.07
CA ILE A 263 10.36 -14.70 6.71
C ILE A 263 11.24 -13.85 5.77
N PRO A 264 11.85 -14.44 4.72
CA PRO A 264 12.58 -13.67 3.71
C PRO A 264 11.65 -12.85 2.84
N PHE A 265 12.10 -11.68 2.41
CA PHE A 265 11.36 -10.83 1.47
C PHE A 265 11.16 -11.48 0.10
N SER A 266 12.06 -12.38 -0.31
CA SER A 266 11.95 -13.13 -1.56
C SER A 266 10.75 -14.09 -1.60
N GLN A 267 10.24 -14.50 -0.45
CA GLN A 267 9.06 -15.36 -0.39
C GLN A 267 7.76 -14.59 -0.52
N PHE A 268 7.72 -13.25 -0.40
CA PHE A 268 6.45 -12.54 -0.54
C PHE A 268 5.98 -12.51 -2.00
N PHE A 269 4.70 -12.78 -2.25
CA PHE A 269 4.08 -12.66 -3.57
C PHE A 269 3.27 -11.37 -3.68
N ARG A 270 3.29 -10.75 -4.85
CA ARG A 270 2.51 -9.56 -5.17
C ARG A 270 1.05 -9.93 -5.43
N ASN A 271 0.15 -9.24 -4.75
CA ASN A 271 -1.28 -9.26 -4.98
C ASN A 271 -1.82 -7.83 -5.14
N ASN A 272 -2.91 -7.69 -5.87
CA ASN A 272 -3.62 -6.42 -6.06
C ASN A 272 -5.10 -6.66 -5.79
N MET A 273 -5.67 -5.95 -4.82
CA MET A 273 -7.08 -6.10 -4.40
C MET A 273 -7.49 -7.57 -4.15
N GLY A 274 -6.60 -8.37 -3.53
CA GLY A 274 -6.85 -9.78 -3.24
C GLY A 274 -6.65 -10.75 -4.40
N ARG A 275 -6.30 -10.27 -5.60
CA ARG A 275 -5.91 -11.12 -6.73
C ARG A 275 -4.39 -11.24 -6.80
N ILE A 276 -3.89 -12.47 -6.88
CA ILE A 276 -2.47 -12.74 -7.11
C ILE A 276 -2.13 -12.26 -8.52
N SER A 277 -1.01 -11.54 -8.66
CA SER A 277 -0.55 -11.08 -9.97
C SER A 277 0.09 -12.20 -10.76
N ASP A 278 -0.24 -12.35 -12.05
CA ASP A 278 0.41 -13.35 -12.91
C ASP A 278 1.91 -13.10 -13.05
N LYS A 279 2.29 -11.82 -13.24
CA LYS A 279 3.68 -11.38 -13.24
C LYS A 279 4.10 -10.99 -11.83
N GLN A 280 4.95 -11.82 -11.26
CA GLN A 280 5.56 -11.57 -9.96
C GLN A 280 6.78 -10.65 -10.09
N PHE A 281 7.03 -9.83 -9.08
CA PHE A 281 8.16 -8.92 -9.02
C PHE A 281 8.83 -9.03 -7.65
N ALA A 282 10.11 -8.65 -7.58
CA ALA A 282 10.83 -8.63 -6.31
C ALA A 282 10.17 -7.63 -5.34
N PHE A 283 10.12 -8.01 -4.06
CA PHE A 283 9.67 -7.14 -2.99
C PHE A 283 10.43 -5.81 -3.02
N GLN A 284 9.73 -4.70 -2.80
CA GLN A 284 10.30 -3.36 -2.81
C GLN A 284 10.29 -2.77 -1.39
N PRO A 285 11.37 -2.93 -0.59
CA PRO A 285 11.40 -2.45 0.78
C PRO A 285 11.28 -0.92 0.88
N LEU A 286 11.81 -0.18 -0.12
CA LEU A 286 11.84 1.29 -0.12
C LEU A 286 10.45 1.92 -0.23
N THR A 287 9.52 1.29 -0.96
CA THR A 287 8.17 1.81 -1.22
C THR A 287 7.14 1.28 -0.24
N CYS A 288 7.56 0.48 0.75
CA CYS A 288 6.66 -0.03 1.77
C CYS A 288 6.13 1.10 2.66
N THR A 289 4.80 1.27 2.65
CA THR A 289 4.11 2.35 3.38
C THR A 289 3.36 1.87 4.61
N GLN A 290 2.92 0.61 4.62
CA GLN A 290 2.05 0.07 5.65
C GLN A 290 2.27 -1.43 5.76
N MET A 291 2.25 -1.93 6.99
CA MET A 291 2.27 -3.36 7.30
C MET A 291 0.91 -3.76 7.88
N SER A 292 0.47 -4.95 7.55
CA SER A 292 -0.78 -5.52 8.06
C SER A 292 -0.63 -7.00 8.34
N ILE A 293 -1.37 -7.48 9.32
CA ILE A 293 -1.53 -8.89 9.64
C ILE A 293 -3.02 -9.16 9.62
N SER A 294 -3.41 -10.23 8.96
CA SER A 294 -4.80 -10.53 8.69
C SER A 294 -5.11 -11.99 8.91
N VAL A 295 -6.37 -12.26 9.22
CA VAL A 295 -6.92 -13.61 9.27
C VAL A 295 -7.97 -13.72 8.19
N LEU A 296 -7.78 -14.72 7.33
CA LEU A 296 -8.65 -15.05 6.20
C LEU A 296 -8.55 -16.55 5.95
N ASP A 297 -8.77 -17.34 6.99
CA ASP A 297 -8.69 -18.81 6.95
C ASP A 297 -10.02 -19.48 6.58
N ALA A 298 -11.09 -18.69 6.37
CA ALA A 298 -12.46 -19.15 6.15
C ALA A 298 -12.95 -20.14 7.23
N ALA A 299 -12.33 -20.12 8.42
CA ALA A 299 -12.65 -20.99 9.53
C ALA A 299 -13.35 -20.17 10.62
N ASP A 300 -14.62 -20.48 10.84
CA ASP A 300 -15.40 -19.81 11.88
C ASP A 300 -14.83 -20.11 13.27
N GLY A 301 -14.82 -19.10 14.14
CA GLY A 301 -14.45 -19.26 15.55
C GLY A 301 -13.47 -18.21 16.06
N PRO A 302 -13.09 -18.34 17.34
CA PRO A 302 -12.19 -17.40 17.98
C PRO A 302 -10.79 -17.51 17.38
N PHE A 303 -10.10 -16.37 17.29
CA PHE A 303 -8.69 -16.30 16.97
C PHE A 303 -7.95 -15.44 17.99
N GLU A 304 -6.71 -15.80 18.28
CA GLU A 304 -5.83 -15.08 19.21
C GLU A 304 -4.38 -15.11 18.72
N LEU A 305 -3.86 -13.93 18.39
CA LEU A 305 -2.46 -13.73 18.04
C LEU A 305 -1.85 -12.68 18.94
N GLU A 306 -0.85 -13.08 19.71
CA GLU A 306 -0.07 -12.16 20.50
C GLU A 306 1.25 -11.83 19.81
N ILE A 307 1.59 -10.55 19.74
CA ILE A 307 2.75 -10.03 19.05
C ILE A 307 3.55 -9.19 20.05
N ALA A 308 4.83 -9.51 20.23
CA ALA A 308 5.72 -8.74 21.08
C ALA A 308 6.49 -7.69 20.27
N GLU A 309 7.04 -8.10 19.12
CA GLU A 309 7.97 -7.28 18.36
C GLU A 309 7.94 -7.64 16.86
N ILE A 310 8.10 -6.61 16.03
CA ILE A 310 8.31 -6.72 14.59
C ILE A 310 9.63 -6.05 14.25
N SER A 311 10.54 -6.80 13.65
CA SER A 311 11.91 -6.37 13.38
C SER A 311 12.34 -6.82 11.98
N LEU A 312 13.33 -6.17 11.41
CA LEU A 312 13.98 -6.60 10.17
C LEU A 312 15.33 -7.22 10.48
N VAL A 313 15.74 -8.22 9.71
CA VAL A 313 17.04 -8.88 9.86
C VAL A 313 17.79 -8.90 8.53
N ARG A 314 19.08 -8.58 8.61
CA ARG A 314 19.99 -8.65 7.48
C ARG A 314 20.69 -10.00 7.49
N ASP A 315 20.31 -10.85 6.57
CA ASP A 315 20.94 -12.14 6.35
C ASP A 315 21.65 -12.11 4.99
N LEU A 316 22.97 -11.90 5.03
CA LEU A 316 23.82 -11.89 3.84
C LEU A 316 23.70 -13.15 2.95
N ARG A 317 23.26 -14.30 3.48
CA ARG A 317 23.09 -15.53 2.68
C ARG A 317 22.01 -15.38 1.61
N TYR A 318 21.01 -14.53 1.87
CA TYR A 318 19.87 -14.28 0.98
C TYR A 318 19.99 -12.95 0.23
N GLN A 319 21.16 -12.30 0.25
CA GLN A 319 21.34 -10.97 -0.36
C GLN A 319 21.06 -10.94 -1.86
N TYR A 320 21.33 -12.05 -2.56
CA TYR A 320 21.13 -12.16 -4.02
C TYR A 320 19.77 -12.76 -4.40
N ASP A 321 19.01 -13.24 -3.42
CA ASP A 321 17.70 -13.83 -3.65
C ASP A 321 16.67 -12.73 -3.93
N LYS A 322 16.08 -12.74 -5.13
CA LYS A 322 15.16 -11.69 -5.57
C LYS A 322 13.72 -12.04 -5.26
N PHE A 323 13.28 -13.24 -5.64
CA PHE A 323 11.97 -13.79 -5.33
C PHE A 323 11.97 -15.29 -5.64
N SER A 324 11.23 -16.08 -4.86
CA SER A 324 11.23 -17.55 -4.94
C SER A 324 10.26 -18.14 -5.98
N TYR A 325 9.43 -17.31 -6.61
CA TYR A 325 8.38 -17.76 -7.53
C TYR A 325 8.86 -17.85 -8.97
N GLU A 326 8.35 -18.83 -9.71
CA GLU A 326 8.68 -18.99 -11.13
C GLU A 326 7.92 -17.97 -11.98
N GLN A 327 8.58 -17.45 -13.02
CA GLN A 327 7.94 -16.60 -14.03
C GLN A 327 7.75 -17.40 -15.32
N TYR A 328 6.50 -17.54 -15.74
CA TYR A 328 6.18 -18.11 -17.04
C TYR A 328 6.30 -17.06 -18.14
N THR A 329 7.00 -17.40 -19.22
CA THR A 329 6.97 -16.61 -20.44
C THR A 329 5.66 -16.88 -21.16
N LEU A 330 4.69 -15.97 -21.02
CA LEU A 330 3.45 -16.05 -21.78
C LEU A 330 3.73 -15.77 -23.27
N PRO A 331 3.12 -16.54 -24.19
CA PRO A 331 3.17 -16.21 -25.61
C PRO A 331 2.50 -14.84 -25.82
N PRO A 332 2.97 -14.03 -26.78
CA PRO A 332 2.58 -12.62 -26.89
C PRO A 332 1.10 -12.33 -27.22
N TYR A 333 0.26 -13.35 -27.40
CA TYR A 333 -1.12 -13.22 -27.90
C TYR A 333 -2.21 -14.01 -27.15
N THR A 334 -1.96 -14.48 -25.93
CA THR A 334 -3.06 -14.97 -25.07
C THR A 334 -3.80 -13.78 -24.44
N THR A 335 -4.86 -13.32 -25.09
CA THR A 335 -5.88 -12.48 -24.47
C THR A 335 -6.81 -13.36 -23.65
N VAL A 336 -6.83 -13.15 -22.32
CA VAL A 336 -7.83 -13.72 -21.41
C VAL A 336 -9.09 -12.86 -21.43
#